data_AF-A0A848EZZ7-F1
#
_entry.id   AF-A0A848EZZ7-F1
#
_cell.length_a   1.000
_cell.length_b   1.000
_cell.length_c   1.000
_cell.angle_alpha   90.00
_cell.angle_beta   90.00
_cell.angle_gamma   90.00
#
_symmetry.space_group_name_H-M   'P 1'
#
loop_
_entity.id
_entity.type
_entity.pdbx_description
1 polymer ?
#
loop_
_entity_poly.entity_id
_entity_poly.type
_entity_poly.pdbx_seq_one_letter_code
_entity_poly.pdbx_strand_id
1 'polypeptide(L)'
;MKVTNTIRFEEEKKNLIDNVVNTLEEYKDVIDSELRSIRNTNYLVMRNNFNVQYSVHRQSSNIEDIDPLESLKVQLNSMEHGYTDIKLLKDSFENFQVKYEAYRDAVRDLIHFYEVSGVLKKEILKIRQFDKCLKPLTEGTSKKADLNPLLELEGAFNVIKDFNDFKNLERVEYLLEKDEEGNIKTDKNGQYTVDREYFISRVLKLKNNLKKKYEINQKAIAKLYRKHNTSDRLKRYLEFGRR
;
A
#
# COMPACT_ATOMS: atom_id res chain seq x y z
N MET A 1 -24.72 -36.29 -27.02
CA MET A 1 -24.99 -35.16 -26.09
C MET A 1 -24.37 -35.30 -24.70
N LYS A 2 -24.27 -36.50 -24.07
CA LYS A 2 -23.59 -36.65 -22.76
C LYS A 2 -22.07 -36.46 -22.79
N VAL A 3 -21.38 -36.94 -23.83
CA VAL A 3 -19.92 -36.89 -23.96
C VAL A 3 -19.40 -35.45 -24.11
N THR A 4 -20.08 -34.62 -24.90
CA THR A 4 -19.75 -33.20 -25.12
C THR A 4 -19.87 -32.35 -23.86
N ASN A 5 -20.86 -32.62 -23.01
CA ASN A 5 -21.01 -31.91 -21.73
C ASN A 5 -19.92 -32.30 -20.72
N THR A 6 -19.43 -33.54 -20.75
CA THR A 6 -18.33 -34.00 -19.89
C THR A 6 -16.98 -33.42 -20.32
N ILE A 7 -16.72 -33.32 -21.62
CA ILE A 7 -15.49 -32.71 -22.16
C ILE A 7 -15.44 -31.22 -21.78
N ARG A 8 -16.52 -30.47 -22.03
CA ARG A 8 -16.61 -29.04 -21.71
C ARG A 8 -16.45 -28.79 -20.20
N PHE A 9 -16.96 -29.68 -19.35
CA PHE A 9 -16.78 -29.59 -17.91
C PHE A 9 -15.32 -29.74 -17.47
N GLU A 10 -14.64 -30.77 -17.98
CA GLU A 10 -13.25 -31.05 -17.61
C GLU A 10 -12.29 -29.96 -18.14
N GLU A 11 -12.60 -29.38 -19.29
CA GLU A 11 -11.89 -28.25 -19.87
C GLU A 11 -12.07 -26.97 -19.04
N GLU A 12 -13.31 -26.64 -18.67
CA GLU A 12 -13.61 -25.49 -17.79
C GLU A 12 -12.90 -25.61 -16.43
N LYS A 13 -12.95 -26.80 -15.83
CA LYS A 13 -12.26 -27.11 -14.58
C LYS A 13 -10.76 -26.85 -14.70
N LYS A 14 -10.14 -27.33 -15.77
CA LYS A 14 -8.71 -27.15 -16.02
C LYS A 14 -8.36 -25.67 -16.19
N ASN A 15 -9.17 -24.92 -16.94
CA ASN A 15 -8.97 -23.48 -17.13
C ASN A 15 -9.03 -22.71 -15.80
N LEU A 16 -9.99 -23.03 -14.94
CA LEU A 16 -10.11 -22.39 -13.61
C LEU A 16 -8.94 -22.71 -12.70
N ILE A 17 -8.47 -23.96 -12.70
CA ILE A 17 -7.28 -24.38 -11.94
C ILE A 17 -6.02 -23.67 -12.47
N ASP A 18 -5.86 -23.63 -13.78
CA ASP A 18 -4.75 -22.92 -14.42
C ASP A 18 -4.78 -21.43 -14.06
N ASN A 19 -5.96 -20.80 -14.05
CA ASN A 19 -6.12 -19.40 -13.65
C ASN A 19 -5.71 -19.15 -12.18
N VAL A 20 -6.15 -19.99 -11.23
CA VAL A 20 -5.74 -19.89 -9.82
C VAL A 20 -4.22 -19.98 -9.65
N VAL A 21 -3.59 -20.91 -10.36
CA VAL A 21 -2.14 -21.10 -10.25
C VAL A 21 -1.36 -19.98 -10.93
N ASN A 22 -1.80 -19.52 -12.10
CA ASN A 22 -1.15 -18.43 -12.81
C ASN A 22 -1.23 -17.11 -12.02
N THR A 23 -2.41 -16.75 -11.52
CA THR A 23 -2.60 -15.56 -10.68
C THR A 23 -1.80 -15.62 -9.38
N LEU A 24 -1.59 -16.82 -8.81
CA LEU A 24 -0.72 -17.01 -7.65
C LEU A 24 0.76 -16.74 -7.97
N GLU A 25 1.26 -17.22 -9.11
CA GLU A 25 2.65 -16.93 -9.55
C GLU A 25 2.83 -15.43 -9.83
N GLU A 26 1.89 -14.79 -10.53
CA GLU A 26 1.93 -13.35 -10.76
C GLU A 26 1.95 -12.55 -9.45
N TYR A 27 1.11 -12.95 -8.49
CA TYR A 27 1.06 -12.31 -7.18
C TYR A 27 2.37 -12.50 -6.39
N LYS A 28 2.97 -13.69 -6.47
CA LYS A 28 4.28 -13.99 -5.89
C LYS A 28 5.38 -13.12 -6.51
N ASP A 29 5.42 -13.00 -7.83
CA ASP A 29 6.40 -12.19 -8.54
C ASP A 29 6.30 -10.71 -8.18
N VAL A 30 5.07 -10.18 -8.08
CA VAL A 30 4.84 -8.80 -7.61
C VAL A 30 5.30 -8.63 -6.16
N ILE A 31 4.97 -9.54 -5.24
CA ILE A 31 5.47 -9.45 -3.85
C ILE A 31 7.00 -9.40 -3.81
N ASP A 32 7.67 -10.24 -4.59
CA ASP A 32 9.13 -10.29 -4.62
C ASP A 32 9.73 -9.00 -5.21
N SER A 33 9.12 -8.46 -6.27
CA SER A 33 9.49 -7.17 -6.88
C SER A 33 9.31 -6.01 -5.89
N GLU A 34 8.15 -5.91 -5.26
CA GLU A 34 7.81 -4.83 -4.33
C GLU A 34 8.68 -4.88 -3.06
N LEU A 35 8.98 -6.07 -2.54
CA LEU A 35 9.92 -6.22 -1.43
C LEU A 35 11.34 -5.78 -1.79
N ARG A 36 11.80 -6.04 -3.02
CA ARG A 36 13.10 -5.55 -3.50
C ARG A 36 13.09 -4.02 -3.62
N SER A 37 12.04 -3.46 -4.20
CA SER A 37 11.85 -2.00 -4.33
C SER A 37 11.92 -1.32 -2.96
N ILE A 38 11.12 -1.77 -1.99
CA ILE A 38 11.07 -1.21 -0.63
C ILE A 38 12.42 -1.31 0.09
N ARG A 39 13.18 -2.40 -0.12
CA ARG A 39 14.51 -2.60 0.48
C ARG A 39 15.57 -1.70 -0.14
N ASN A 40 15.53 -1.50 -1.46
CA ASN A 40 16.49 -0.68 -2.20
C ASN A 40 16.21 0.82 -2.08
N THR A 41 14.99 1.18 -1.67
CA THR A 41 14.61 2.56 -1.37
C THR A 41 15.47 3.13 -0.25
N ASN A 42 16.33 4.09 -0.58
CA ASN A 42 17.22 4.75 0.37
C ASN A 42 16.43 5.67 1.31
N TYR A 43 16.17 5.18 2.52
CA TYR A 43 15.41 5.92 3.52
C TYR A 43 16.09 7.23 3.96
N LEU A 44 17.41 7.31 3.90
CA LEU A 44 18.13 8.55 4.20
C LEU A 44 17.78 9.64 3.18
N VAL A 45 17.61 9.28 1.91
CA VAL A 45 17.18 10.21 0.85
C VAL A 45 15.75 10.67 1.11
N MET A 46 14.83 9.75 1.41
CA MET A 46 13.43 10.10 1.73
C MET A 46 13.33 11.04 2.94
N ARG A 47 14.07 10.76 4.01
CA ARG A 47 14.14 11.62 5.19
C ARG A 47 14.71 12.99 4.85
N ASN A 48 15.76 13.03 4.02
CA ASN A 48 16.40 14.28 3.61
C ASN A 48 15.48 15.16 2.76
N ASN A 49 14.58 14.57 1.96
CA ASN A 49 13.61 15.31 1.17
C ASN A 49 12.66 16.17 2.03
N PHE A 50 12.31 15.71 3.24
CA PHE A 50 11.51 16.49 4.20
C PHE A 50 12.36 17.41 5.10
N ASN A 51 13.67 17.16 5.21
CA ASN A 51 14.59 17.97 6.04
C ASN A 51 15.12 19.22 5.35
N VAL A 52 14.84 19.43 4.05
CA VAL A 52 15.35 20.61 3.34
C VAL A 52 14.70 21.88 3.92
N GLN A 53 15.48 22.66 4.66
CA GLN A 53 15.11 23.99 5.09
C GLN A 53 15.26 24.96 3.91
N TYR A 54 14.14 25.33 3.30
CA TYR A 54 14.04 26.52 2.48
C TYR A 54 13.68 27.69 3.38
N SER A 55 14.63 28.57 3.66
CA SER A 55 14.33 29.85 4.29
C SER A 55 14.18 30.91 3.20
N VAL A 56 13.06 31.63 3.21
CA VAL A 56 12.89 32.87 2.41
C VAL A 56 13.97 33.89 2.79
N HIS A 57 14.49 33.78 4.02
CA HIS A 57 15.60 34.56 4.56
C HIS A 57 16.95 34.29 3.87
N ARG A 58 17.12 33.15 3.17
CA ARG A 58 18.30 32.92 2.31
C ARG A 58 18.18 33.63 0.96
N GLN A 59 16.98 34.07 0.58
CA GLN A 59 16.71 34.74 -0.70
C GLN A 59 16.50 36.25 -0.55
N SER A 60 16.14 36.74 0.65
CA SER A 60 15.94 38.16 0.98
C SER A 60 17.13 38.75 1.73
N SER A 61 17.53 39.97 1.40
CA SER A 61 18.54 40.74 2.15
C SER A 61 18.02 41.36 3.45
N ASN A 62 16.69 41.47 3.62
CA ASN A 62 16.05 42.00 4.82
C ASN A 62 15.17 40.93 5.46
N ILE A 63 15.57 40.49 6.65
CA ILE A 63 14.94 39.40 7.41
C ILE A 63 13.67 39.85 8.14
N GLU A 64 13.57 41.12 8.50
CA GLU A 64 12.51 41.67 9.37
C GLU A 64 11.17 41.95 8.64
N ASP A 65 11.13 41.89 7.30
CA ASP A 65 9.96 42.28 6.48
C ASP A 65 9.20 41.11 5.83
N ILE A 66 9.54 39.85 6.17
CA ILE A 66 8.92 38.68 5.50
C ILE A 66 7.61 38.29 6.21
N ASP A 67 6.48 38.39 5.48
CA ASP A 67 5.17 37.90 5.92
C ASP A 67 5.27 36.43 6.39
N PRO A 68 4.93 36.13 7.66
CA PRO A 68 4.96 34.77 8.20
C PRO A 68 4.21 33.74 7.36
N LEU A 69 3.11 34.15 6.72
CA LEU A 69 2.33 33.25 5.86
C LEU A 69 3.02 32.96 4.52
N GLU A 70 3.77 33.90 3.95
CA GLU A 70 4.58 33.66 2.75
C GLU A 70 5.77 32.73 3.04
N SER A 71 6.44 32.93 4.17
CA SER A 71 7.49 32.02 4.63
C SER A 71 6.95 30.61 4.87
N LEU A 72 5.77 30.49 5.49
CA LEU A 72 5.10 29.21 5.67
C LEU A 72 4.74 28.55 4.34
N LYS A 73 4.23 29.33 3.37
CA LYS A 73 3.92 28.85 2.02
C LYS A 73 5.13 28.20 1.35
N VAL A 74 6.29 28.85 1.43
CA VAL A 74 7.55 28.31 0.87
C VAL A 74 7.98 27.02 1.58
N GLN A 75 7.86 26.97 2.91
CA GLN A 75 8.18 25.76 3.68
C GLN A 75 7.24 24.59 3.36
N LEU A 76 5.94 24.83 3.20
CA LEU A 76 4.98 23.79 2.86
C LEU A 76 5.19 23.29 1.41
N ASN A 77 5.50 24.19 0.48
CA ASN A 77 5.83 23.81 -0.90
C ASN A 77 7.11 22.98 -1.00
N SER A 78 8.07 23.15 -0.09
CA SER A 78 9.25 22.29 -0.10
C SER A 78 8.92 20.85 0.29
N MET A 79 7.83 20.61 1.03
CA MET A 79 7.37 19.25 1.36
C MET A 79 6.88 18.48 0.13
N GLU A 80 6.52 19.16 -0.97
CA GLU A 80 6.11 18.52 -2.24
C GLU A 80 7.19 17.61 -2.81
N HIS A 81 8.47 17.90 -2.56
CA HIS A 81 9.57 17.03 -3.04
C HIS A 81 9.47 15.63 -2.42
N GLY A 82 9.02 15.53 -1.17
CA GLY A 82 8.75 14.27 -0.49
C GLY A 82 7.49 13.54 -0.99
N TYR A 83 6.65 14.18 -1.81
CA TYR A 83 5.48 13.54 -2.41
C TYR A 83 5.86 12.47 -3.43
N THR A 84 6.98 12.62 -4.13
CA THR A 84 7.49 11.62 -5.09
C THR A 84 7.70 10.26 -4.42
N ASP A 85 8.25 10.28 -3.20
CA ASP A 85 8.50 9.09 -2.39
C ASP A 85 7.19 8.41 -1.95
N ILE A 86 6.17 9.21 -1.66
CA ILE A 86 4.83 8.73 -1.28
C ILE A 86 4.14 8.10 -2.49
N LYS A 87 4.27 8.72 -3.66
CA LYS A 87 3.75 8.19 -4.91
C LYS A 87 4.33 6.81 -5.22
N LEU A 88 5.63 6.60 -5.04
CA LEU A 88 6.24 5.28 -5.20
C LEU A 88 5.65 4.23 -4.24
N LEU A 89 5.38 4.60 -2.99
CA LEU A 89 4.74 3.70 -2.01
C LEU A 89 3.28 3.43 -2.35
N LYS A 90 2.57 4.40 -2.92
CA LYS A 90 1.20 4.25 -3.42
C LYS A 90 1.15 3.32 -4.64
N ASP A 91 1.99 3.55 -5.63
CA ASP A 91 2.09 2.71 -6.83
C ASP A 91 2.42 1.25 -6.46
N SER A 92 3.33 1.06 -5.48
CA SER A 92 3.65 -0.25 -4.90
C SER A 92 2.42 -0.95 -4.32
N PHE A 93 1.60 -0.21 -3.57
CA PHE A 93 0.36 -0.71 -3.00
C PHE A 93 -0.65 -1.10 -4.09
N GLU A 94 -0.89 -0.21 -5.05
CA GLU A 94 -1.87 -0.42 -6.13
C GLU A 94 -1.52 -1.68 -6.95
N ASN A 95 -0.25 -1.85 -7.31
CA ASN A 95 0.24 -3.05 -7.99
C ASN A 95 -0.02 -4.33 -7.19
N PHE A 96 0.28 -4.30 -5.89
CA PHE A 96 0.04 -5.43 -4.99
C PHE A 96 -1.47 -5.75 -4.90
N GLN A 97 -2.31 -4.74 -4.75
CA GLN A 97 -3.75 -4.90 -4.55
C GLN A 97 -4.42 -5.50 -5.79
N VAL A 98 -4.09 -5.01 -6.99
CA VAL A 98 -4.62 -5.54 -8.26
C VAL A 98 -4.33 -7.04 -8.39
N LYS A 99 -3.11 -7.48 -8.08
CA LYS A 99 -2.74 -8.90 -8.17
C LYS A 99 -3.37 -9.75 -7.06
N TYR A 100 -3.50 -9.19 -5.85
CA TYR A 100 -4.21 -9.85 -4.76
C TYR A 100 -5.68 -10.12 -5.12
N GLU A 101 -6.38 -9.12 -5.67
CA GLU A 101 -7.77 -9.24 -6.08
C GLU A 101 -7.95 -10.26 -7.21
N ALA A 102 -7.10 -10.21 -8.24
CA ALA A 102 -7.12 -11.18 -9.34
C ALA A 102 -6.98 -12.63 -8.85
N TYR A 103 -6.04 -12.89 -7.95
CA TYR A 103 -5.89 -14.22 -7.33
C TYR A 103 -7.11 -14.61 -6.50
N ARG A 104 -7.63 -13.67 -5.70
CA ARG A 104 -8.79 -13.93 -4.85
C ARG A 104 -10.03 -14.28 -5.66
N ASP A 105 -10.25 -13.60 -6.77
CA ASP A 105 -11.36 -13.85 -7.67
C ASP A 105 -11.20 -15.19 -8.40
N ALA A 106 -9.99 -15.53 -8.86
CA ALA A 106 -9.72 -16.87 -9.41
C ALA A 106 -10.05 -17.99 -8.41
N VAL A 107 -9.71 -17.81 -7.13
CA VAL A 107 -10.03 -18.78 -6.07
C VAL A 107 -11.55 -18.87 -5.83
N ARG A 108 -12.26 -17.73 -5.86
CA ARG A 108 -13.73 -17.68 -5.72
C ARG A 108 -14.43 -18.38 -6.87
N ASP A 109 -13.98 -18.16 -8.11
CA ASP A 109 -14.54 -18.80 -9.30
C ASP A 109 -14.36 -20.32 -9.23
N LEU A 110 -13.18 -20.79 -8.81
CA LEU A 110 -12.93 -22.22 -8.62
C LEU A 110 -13.81 -22.81 -7.51
N ILE A 111 -14.00 -22.10 -6.39
CA ILE A 111 -14.92 -22.52 -5.32
C ILE A 111 -16.35 -22.62 -5.86
N HIS A 112 -16.82 -21.60 -6.57
CA HIS A 112 -18.16 -21.56 -7.13
C HIS A 112 -18.39 -22.72 -8.10
N PHE A 113 -17.42 -22.97 -9.00
CA PHE A 113 -17.46 -24.10 -9.92
C PHE A 113 -17.63 -25.43 -9.18
N TYR A 114 -16.84 -25.69 -8.13
CA TYR A 114 -16.94 -26.94 -7.38
C TYR A 114 -18.22 -27.06 -6.54
N GLU A 115 -18.75 -25.96 -6.03
CA GLU A 115 -20.04 -25.91 -5.33
C GLU A 115 -21.19 -26.31 -6.25
N VAL A 116 -21.26 -25.72 -7.46
CA VAL A 116 -22.28 -26.03 -8.46
C VAL A 116 -22.11 -27.46 -9.01
N SER A 117 -20.87 -27.95 -9.08
CA SER A 117 -20.55 -29.29 -9.59
C SER A 117 -20.86 -30.44 -8.62
N GLY A 118 -21.30 -30.15 -7.39
CA GLY A 118 -21.62 -31.17 -6.40
C GLY A 118 -20.40 -31.84 -5.75
N VAL A 119 -19.24 -31.19 -5.76
CA VAL A 119 -18.02 -31.72 -5.12
C VAL A 119 -18.13 -31.64 -3.59
N LEU A 120 -17.41 -32.53 -2.89
CA LEU A 120 -17.56 -32.69 -1.45
C LEU A 120 -17.16 -31.40 -0.72
N LYS A 121 -17.93 -31.01 0.32
CA LYS A 121 -17.63 -29.85 1.17
C LYS A 121 -16.18 -29.83 1.70
N LYS A 122 -15.59 -31.00 1.96
CA LYS A 122 -14.20 -31.14 2.43
C LYS A 122 -13.16 -30.65 1.40
N GLU A 123 -13.44 -30.78 0.11
CA GLU A 123 -12.55 -30.37 -0.98
C GLU A 123 -12.67 -28.87 -1.22
N ILE A 124 -13.89 -28.34 -1.23
CA ILE A 124 -14.14 -26.89 -1.22
C ILE A 124 -13.45 -26.21 -0.03
N LEU A 125 -13.48 -26.84 1.16
CA LEU A 125 -12.75 -26.34 2.34
C LEU A 125 -11.23 -26.26 2.13
N LYS A 126 -10.64 -27.17 1.34
CA LYS A 126 -9.21 -27.09 0.99
C LYS A 126 -8.93 -25.88 0.11
N ILE A 127 -9.78 -25.62 -0.89
CA ILE A 127 -9.65 -24.45 -1.77
C ILE A 127 -9.82 -23.15 -0.96
N ARG A 128 -10.78 -23.09 -0.03
CA ARG A 128 -10.96 -21.94 0.87
C ARG A 128 -9.74 -21.65 1.77
N GLN A 129 -8.85 -22.61 2.00
CA GLN A 129 -7.61 -22.34 2.73
C GLN A 129 -6.66 -21.45 1.92
N PHE A 130 -6.70 -21.51 0.59
CA PHE A 130 -5.89 -20.68 -0.30
C PHE A 130 -6.24 -19.19 -0.21
N ASP A 131 -7.54 -18.87 -0.04
CA ASP A 131 -8.01 -17.50 0.22
C ASP A 131 -7.63 -17.02 1.63
N LYS A 132 -7.78 -17.88 2.65
CA LYS A 132 -7.52 -17.50 4.06
C LYS A 132 -6.05 -17.27 4.41
N CYS A 133 -5.14 -17.90 3.67
CA CYS A 133 -3.71 -17.83 3.92
C CYS A 133 -3.12 -16.48 3.55
N LEU A 134 -3.68 -15.79 2.56
CA LEU A 134 -3.22 -14.48 2.12
C LEU A 134 -3.99 -13.37 2.84
N LYS A 135 -3.30 -12.28 3.14
CA LYS A 135 -3.84 -11.16 3.92
C LYS A 135 -3.87 -9.91 3.04
N PRO A 136 -5.04 -9.28 2.87
CA PRO A 136 -5.12 -7.98 2.20
C PRO A 136 -4.44 -6.91 3.07
N LEU A 137 -4.11 -5.78 2.44
CA LEU A 137 -3.87 -4.55 3.16
C LEU A 137 -5.19 -4.00 3.69
N THR A 138 -5.18 -3.47 4.91
CA THR A 138 -6.37 -2.85 5.50
C THR A 138 -6.39 -1.36 5.21
N GLU A 139 -7.46 -0.91 4.56
CA GLU A 139 -7.73 0.50 4.30
C GLU A 139 -8.50 1.16 5.45
N GLY A 140 -8.56 2.50 5.42
CA GLY A 140 -9.37 3.31 6.32
C GLY A 140 -8.58 4.10 7.37
N THR A 141 -9.32 4.85 8.19
CA THR A 141 -8.78 5.86 9.11
C THR A 141 -8.40 5.31 10.50
N SER A 142 -8.55 4.01 10.72
CA SER A 142 -8.23 3.41 12.01
C SER A 142 -6.72 3.33 12.21
N LYS A 143 -6.24 3.49 13.45
CA LYS A 143 -4.80 3.32 13.79
C LYS A 143 -4.24 1.93 13.42
N LYS A 144 -5.12 0.93 13.22
CA LYS A 144 -4.78 -0.45 12.86
C LYS A 144 -4.81 -0.69 11.34
N ALA A 145 -5.30 0.27 10.55
CA ALA A 145 -5.31 0.17 9.10
C ALA A 145 -3.88 0.35 8.56
N ASP A 146 -3.48 -0.54 7.66
CA ASP A 146 -2.15 -0.53 7.06
C ASP A 146 -1.92 0.76 6.24
N LEU A 147 -2.97 1.26 5.58
CA LEU A 147 -2.90 2.46 4.72
C LEU A 147 -3.30 3.78 5.39
N ASN A 148 -3.64 3.77 6.68
CA ASN A 148 -3.95 5.03 7.39
C ASN A 148 -2.86 6.11 7.22
N PRO A 149 -1.54 5.79 7.28
CA PRO A 149 -0.52 6.80 7.06
C PRO A 149 -0.51 7.40 5.64
N LEU A 150 -0.94 6.65 4.62
CA LEU A 150 -1.08 7.17 3.25
C LEU A 150 -2.20 8.21 3.20
N LEU A 151 -3.36 7.91 3.80
CA LEU A 151 -4.50 8.83 3.88
C LEU A 151 -4.15 10.11 4.64
N GLU A 152 -3.40 10.00 5.74
CA GLU A 152 -2.89 11.15 6.50
C GLU A 152 -1.99 12.04 5.63
N LEU A 153 -1.10 11.44 4.85
CA LEU A 153 -0.21 12.16 3.95
C LEU A 153 -0.97 12.81 2.79
N GLU A 154 -1.86 12.08 2.11
CA GLU A 154 -2.68 12.65 1.02
C GLU A 154 -3.55 13.80 1.54
N GLY A 155 -4.12 13.69 2.74
CA GLY A 155 -4.82 14.78 3.41
C GLY A 155 -3.92 16.00 3.64
N ALA A 156 -2.70 15.78 4.14
CA ALA A 156 -1.72 16.85 4.34
C ALA A 156 -1.37 17.59 3.04
N PHE A 157 -1.14 16.88 1.95
CA PHE A 157 -0.83 17.52 0.66
C PHE A 157 -2.03 18.27 0.06
N ASN A 158 -3.26 17.77 0.27
CA ASN A 158 -4.46 18.48 -0.16
C ASN A 158 -4.63 19.81 0.61
N VAL A 159 -4.42 19.83 1.93
CA VAL A 159 -4.53 21.08 2.69
C VAL A 159 -3.38 22.05 2.42
N ILE A 160 -2.18 21.55 2.09
CA ILE A 160 -1.06 22.41 1.62
C ILE A 160 -1.45 23.12 0.32
N LYS A 161 -2.05 22.37 -0.62
CA LYS A 161 -2.52 22.94 -1.87
C LYS A 161 -3.61 24.00 -1.64
N ASP A 162 -4.57 23.73 -0.78
CA ASP A 162 -5.59 24.72 -0.40
C ASP A 162 -4.98 25.96 0.28
N PHE A 163 -3.96 25.78 1.11
CA PHE A 163 -3.26 26.89 1.76
C PHE A 163 -2.55 27.79 0.74
N ASN A 164 -1.97 27.21 -0.32
CA ASN A 164 -1.33 27.98 -1.38
C ASN A 164 -2.29 28.96 -2.08
N ASP A 165 -3.57 28.58 -2.18
CA ASP A 165 -4.62 29.35 -2.84
C ASP A 165 -5.27 30.38 -1.92
N PHE A 166 -5.52 30.01 -0.65
CA PHE A 166 -6.37 30.82 0.25
C PHE A 166 -5.66 31.37 1.50
N LYS A 167 -4.42 30.95 1.77
CA LYS A 167 -3.62 31.32 2.96
C LYS A 167 -4.36 31.17 4.30
N ASN A 168 -5.25 30.19 4.42
CA ASN A 168 -5.95 29.94 5.68
C ASN A 168 -5.08 29.13 6.64
N LEU A 169 -4.51 29.81 7.65
CA LEU A 169 -3.66 29.19 8.67
C LEU A 169 -4.35 28.03 9.39
N GLU A 170 -5.64 28.18 9.75
CA GLU A 170 -6.43 27.18 10.49
C GLU A 170 -6.39 25.79 9.83
N ARG A 171 -6.33 25.75 8.49
CA ARG A 171 -6.30 24.50 7.73
C ARG A 171 -4.97 23.74 7.84
N VAL A 172 -3.88 24.44 8.13
CA VAL A 172 -2.52 23.86 8.17
C VAL A 172 -1.94 23.84 9.58
N GLU A 173 -2.65 24.32 10.61
CA GLU A 173 -2.14 24.38 11.99
C GLU A 173 -1.67 23.04 12.54
N TYR A 174 -2.30 21.94 12.12
CA TYR A 174 -1.92 20.60 12.57
C TYR A 174 -0.63 20.08 11.92
N LEU A 175 -0.12 20.78 10.89
CA LEU A 175 1.15 20.52 10.23
C LEU A 175 2.29 21.39 10.79
N LEU A 176 2.02 22.18 11.84
CA LEU A 176 3.01 23.07 12.45
C LEU A 176 3.52 22.51 13.78
N GLU A 177 4.77 22.81 14.10
CA GLU A 177 5.34 22.49 15.41
C GLU A 177 4.51 23.17 16.50
N LYS A 178 4.28 22.43 17.59
CA LYS A 178 3.64 22.96 18.81
C LYS A 178 4.67 23.06 19.93
N ASP A 179 4.50 24.06 20.79
CA ASP A 179 5.27 24.16 22.03
C ASP A 179 4.73 23.20 23.11
N GLU A 180 5.32 23.24 24.31
CA GLU A 180 4.93 22.39 25.44
C GLU A 180 3.51 22.68 25.94
N GLU A 181 2.97 23.86 25.64
CA GLU A 181 1.63 24.32 26.02
C GLU A 181 0.58 24.01 24.93
N GLY A 182 1.02 23.52 23.76
CA GLY A 182 0.17 23.18 22.63
C GLY A 182 -0.09 24.33 21.66
N ASN A 183 0.56 25.49 21.85
CA ASN A 183 0.45 26.63 20.94
C ASN A 183 1.34 26.44 19.71
N ILE A 184 1.01 27.11 18.60
CA ILE A 184 1.83 27.08 17.39
C ILE A 184 3.18 27.75 17.70
N LYS A 185 4.25 26.99 17.50
CA LYS A 185 5.61 27.47 17.71
C LYS A 185 6.04 28.38 16.57
N THR A 186 6.57 29.54 16.92
CA THR A 186 7.25 30.45 16.00
C THR A 186 8.74 30.52 16.31
N ASP A 187 9.56 30.77 15.30
CA ASP A 187 10.99 31.03 15.51
C ASP A 187 11.21 32.44 16.09
N LYS A 188 12.49 32.79 16.30
CA LYS A 188 12.92 34.09 16.83
C LYS A 188 12.51 35.30 15.98
N ASN A 189 12.10 35.08 14.73
CA ASN A 189 11.65 36.09 13.79
C ASN A 189 10.11 36.08 13.62
N GLY A 190 9.38 35.36 14.48
CA GLY A 190 7.92 35.25 14.40
C GLY A 190 7.42 34.32 13.29
N GLN A 191 8.29 33.49 12.71
CA GLN A 191 7.95 32.64 11.56
C GLN A 191 7.43 31.28 12.02
N TYR A 192 6.36 30.78 11.39
CA TYR A 192 5.84 29.44 11.63
C TYR A 192 6.85 28.36 11.22
N THR A 193 6.89 27.27 11.98
CA THR A 193 7.75 26.11 11.68
C THR A 193 6.89 24.89 11.35
N VAL A 194 7.14 24.26 10.20
CA VAL A 194 6.46 23.01 9.79
C VAL A 194 6.94 21.83 10.63
N ASP A 195 6.00 21.02 11.14
CA ASP A 195 6.27 19.73 11.77
C ASP A 195 6.72 18.71 10.72
N ARG A 196 8.03 18.66 10.46
CA ARG A 196 8.63 17.69 9.53
C ARG A 196 8.51 16.25 10.03
N GLU A 197 8.50 16.04 11.34
CA GLU A 197 8.43 14.72 11.94
C GLU A 197 7.06 14.08 11.70
N TYR A 198 6.00 14.89 11.60
CA TYR A 198 4.70 14.44 11.10
C TYR A 198 4.87 13.68 9.77
N PHE A 199 5.44 14.30 8.73
CA PHE A 199 5.58 13.67 7.41
C PHE A 199 6.51 12.45 7.45
N ILE A 200 7.69 12.60 8.06
CA ILE A 200 8.72 11.55 8.13
C ILE A 200 8.17 10.30 8.83
N SER A 201 7.51 10.47 9.98
CA SER A 201 6.95 9.36 10.74
C SER A 201 5.85 8.61 9.99
N ARG A 202 5.01 9.30 9.19
CA ARG A 202 3.97 8.66 8.39
C ARG A 202 4.55 7.89 7.21
N VAL A 203 5.52 8.45 6.49
CA VAL A 203 6.23 7.75 5.40
C VAL A 203 6.89 6.48 5.91
N LEU A 204 7.58 6.57 7.06
CA LEU A 204 8.18 5.42 7.74
C LEU A 204 7.15 4.35 8.08
N LYS A 205 6.03 4.76 8.67
CA LYS A 205 4.97 3.86 9.09
C LYS A 205 4.33 3.17 7.89
N LEU A 206 4.05 3.90 6.80
CA LEU A 206 3.54 3.35 5.55
C LEU A 206 4.49 2.29 4.99
N LYS A 207 5.77 2.64 4.82
CA LYS A 207 6.81 1.72 4.32
C LYS A 207 6.87 0.43 5.15
N ASN A 208 6.84 0.54 6.48
CA ASN A 208 6.90 -0.59 7.38
C ASN A 208 5.63 -1.46 7.32
N ASN A 209 4.46 -0.84 7.20
CA ASN A 209 3.19 -1.55 7.06
C ASN A 209 3.16 -2.38 5.76
N LEU A 210 3.53 -1.77 4.63
CA LEU A 210 3.61 -2.45 3.33
C LEU A 210 4.61 -3.61 3.38
N LYS A 211 5.86 -3.35 3.82
CA LYS A 211 6.90 -4.38 3.98
C LYS A 211 6.40 -5.57 4.79
N LYS A 212 5.83 -5.31 5.97
CA LYS A 212 5.34 -6.35 6.88
C LYS A 212 4.24 -7.19 6.21
N LYS A 213 3.33 -6.56 5.47
CA LYS A 213 2.27 -7.27 4.77
C LYS A 213 2.82 -8.15 3.66
N TYR A 214 3.74 -7.63 2.85
CA TYR A 214 4.37 -8.39 1.77
C TYR A 214 5.14 -9.60 2.32
N GLU A 215 5.88 -9.44 3.43
CA GLU A 215 6.57 -10.54 4.10
C GLU A 215 5.61 -11.61 4.67
N ILE A 216 4.46 -11.20 5.20
CA ILE A 216 3.41 -12.13 5.66
C ILE A 216 2.90 -12.98 4.49
N ASN A 217 2.58 -12.33 3.37
CA ASN A 217 2.08 -13.02 2.17
C ASN A 217 3.15 -13.90 1.52
N GLN A 218 4.40 -13.43 1.41
CA GLN A 218 5.52 -14.23 0.92
C GLN A 218 5.69 -15.52 1.73
N LYS A 219 5.61 -15.43 3.08
CA LYS A 219 5.68 -16.60 3.97
C LYS A 219 4.49 -17.54 3.79
N ALA A 220 3.30 -17.01 3.54
CA ALA A 220 2.11 -17.81 3.29
C ALA A 220 2.22 -18.58 1.96
N ILE A 221 2.66 -17.91 0.90
CA ILE A 221 2.92 -18.50 -0.42
C ILE A 221 3.98 -19.60 -0.30
N ALA A 222 5.11 -19.33 0.36
CA ALA A 222 6.16 -20.33 0.59
C ALA A 222 5.64 -21.59 1.31
N LYS A 223 4.68 -21.46 2.23
CA LYS A 223 4.04 -22.62 2.89
C LYS A 223 3.16 -23.43 1.94
N LEU A 224 2.49 -22.79 0.99
CA LEU A 224 1.74 -23.48 -0.07
C LEU A 224 2.70 -24.30 -0.95
N TYR A 225 3.81 -23.71 -1.39
CA TYR A 225 4.80 -24.43 -2.20
C TYR A 225 5.57 -25.49 -1.42
N ARG A 226 5.79 -25.38 -0.10
CA ARG A 226 6.40 -26.50 0.65
C ARG A 226 5.55 -27.77 0.61
N LYS A 227 4.22 -27.63 0.55
CA LYS A 227 3.29 -28.76 0.47
C LYS A 227 3.18 -29.33 -0.95
N HIS A 228 3.28 -28.46 -1.96
CA HIS A 228 2.99 -28.84 -3.34
C HIS A 228 4.21 -28.81 -4.27
N ASN A 229 5.37 -28.30 -3.88
CA ASN A 229 6.69 -28.28 -4.53
C ASN A 229 6.81 -27.68 -5.96
N THR A 230 5.78 -27.77 -6.81
CA THR A 230 5.73 -27.17 -8.14
C THR A 230 4.31 -26.69 -8.47
N SER A 231 4.19 -25.77 -9.42
CA SER A 231 2.90 -25.29 -9.93
C SER A 231 2.07 -26.47 -10.50
N ASP A 232 2.69 -27.42 -11.21
CA ASP A 232 2.00 -28.64 -11.70
C ASP A 232 1.42 -29.52 -10.60
N ARG A 233 2.16 -29.68 -9.50
CA ARG A 233 1.69 -30.44 -8.34
C ARG A 233 0.58 -29.69 -7.60
N LEU A 234 0.60 -28.35 -7.61
CA LEU A 234 -0.50 -27.54 -7.10
C LEU A 234 -1.75 -27.69 -7.97
N LYS A 235 -1.62 -27.68 -9.30
CA LYS A 235 -2.71 -27.96 -10.25
C LYS A 235 -3.35 -29.32 -9.97
N ARG A 236 -2.54 -30.38 -9.90
CA ARG A 236 -3.01 -31.74 -9.54
C ARG A 236 -3.70 -31.82 -8.17
N TYR A 237 -3.25 -31.03 -7.20
CA TYR A 237 -3.89 -30.96 -5.89
C TYR A 237 -5.30 -30.36 -5.96
N LEU A 238 -5.50 -29.40 -6.86
CA LEU A 238 -6.77 -28.71 -7.07
C LEU A 238 -7.72 -29.45 -8.02
N GLU A 239 -7.25 -30.43 -8.81
CA GLU A 239 -8.08 -31.16 -9.78
C GLU A 239 -9.28 -31.87 -9.18
N PHE A 240 -9.13 -32.43 -7.97
CA PHE A 240 -10.09 -33.29 -7.24
C PHE A 240 -10.81 -34.34 -8.11
N GLY A 241 -10.63 -35.63 -7.81
CA GLY A 241 -11.26 -36.70 -8.62
C GLY A 241 -12.78 -36.68 -8.52
N ARG A 242 -13.48 -36.84 -9.66
CA ARG A 242 -14.86 -37.36 -9.66
C ARG A 242 -14.80 -38.80 -9.15
N ARG A 243 -15.52 -39.10 -8.06
CA ARG A 243 -15.85 -40.48 -7.70
C ARG A 243 -17.08 -40.93 -8.48
#